data_AF-A0A1I7IWZ5-F1
#
_entry.id   AF-A0A1I7IWZ5-F1
#
_cell.length_a   1.000
_cell.length_b   1.000
_cell.length_c   1.000
_cell.angle_alpha   90.00
_cell.angle_beta   90.00
_cell.angle_gamma   90.00
#
_symmetry.space_group_name_H-M   'P 1'
#
loop_
_entity.id
_entity.type
_entity.pdbx_description
1 polymer ?
#
loop_
_entity_poly.entity_id
_entity_poly.type
_entity_poly.pdbx_seq_one_letter_code
_entity_poly.pdbx_strand_id
1 'polypeptide(L)'
;MKMSINSMLLISTLSVAVWGCAAADTVVGVDPANVKMVTANVNANAIQIAGSADSEDPSKFDFFKDHSFEIKEEIKDAIADATSMQNEIDRVEKIAKKYSEFSSMAVTEEEKDVAAGLVRTVWDCELNTLCTRVAGISDAAKREKLLEDQKNWNAVKEDVMKKSIGDSKNGEAVDPKLASEFMEDTAHNRCVALAYEIAQSREEKFKFPDRSAYGIFVDTQDSDTLSSILITRKGADNSNEAVISIHQMALLEGTFKDKGNGELEFTGNRNNIKGIIKLNGWKDATLEITQSNDKIYNAGLNYTFNFAF
;
A
#
# COMPACT_ATOMS: atom_id res chain seq x y z
N MET A 1 47.22 -27.91 -0.26
CA MET A 1 46.66 -28.57 0.94
C MET A 1 45.48 -27.72 1.39
N LYS A 2 44.29 -28.33 1.49
CA LYS A 2 42.98 -27.66 1.62
C LYS A 2 42.85 -26.85 2.91
N MET A 3 42.39 -25.59 2.83
CA MET A 3 41.67 -24.94 3.92
C MET A 3 40.20 -24.87 3.50
N SER A 4 39.38 -25.65 4.20
CA SER A 4 37.92 -25.64 4.12
C SER A 4 37.43 -24.50 5.01
N ILE A 5 36.90 -23.43 4.42
CA ILE A 5 36.09 -22.43 5.14
C ILE A 5 34.64 -22.84 4.94
N ASN A 6 34.04 -23.36 6.00
CA ASN A 6 32.61 -23.62 6.06
C ASN A 6 31.88 -22.28 5.90
N SER A 7 31.23 -22.11 4.74
CA SER A 7 30.26 -21.05 4.50
C SER A 7 29.05 -21.34 5.38
N MET A 8 28.98 -20.69 6.53
CA MET A 8 27.84 -20.73 7.43
C MET A 8 26.72 -19.93 6.76
N LEU A 9 25.78 -20.65 6.16
CA LEU A 9 24.57 -20.11 5.56
C LEU A 9 23.73 -19.49 6.69
N LEU A 10 23.81 -18.18 6.88
CA LEU A 10 22.90 -17.44 7.75
C LEU A 10 21.56 -17.34 7.01
N ILE A 11 20.67 -18.31 7.23
CA ILE A 11 19.27 -18.17 6.84
C ILE A 11 18.67 -17.18 7.83
N SER A 12 18.72 -15.89 7.51
CA SER A 12 17.87 -14.90 8.16
C SER A 12 16.44 -15.24 7.77
N THR A 13 15.72 -15.90 8.66
CA THR A 13 14.28 -16.06 8.57
C THR A 13 13.67 -14.66 8.51
N LEU A 14 13.31 -14.23 7.30
CA LEU A 14 12.43 -13.09 7.12
C LEU A 14 11.12 -13.50 7.80
N SER A 15 10.92 -13.03 9.03
CA SER A 15 9.62 -13.10 9.69
C SER A 15 8.68 -12.23 8.86
N VAL A 16 8.07 -12.81 7.84
CA VAL A 16 6.83 -12.30 7.26
C VAL A 16 5.82 -12.44 8.38
N ALA A 17 5.61 -11.35 9.11
CA ALA A 17 4.49 -11.27 10.03
C ALA A 17 3.24 -11.53 9.20
N VAL A 18 2.67 -12.73 9.35
CA VAL A 18 1.31 -13.06 8.97
C VAL A 18 0.42 -12.25 9.89
N TRP A 19 0.26 -10.96 9.58
CA TRP A 19 -0.75 -10.09 10.17
C TRP A 19 -1.63 -9.62 9.02
N GLY A 20 -2.76 -10.30 8.86
CA GLY A 20 -3.78 -10.04 7.87
C GLY A 20 -4.72 -11.23 7.76
N CYS A 21 -5.79 -11.18 8.58
CA CYS A 21 -6.87 -12.17 8.75
C CYS A 21 -6.58 -13.31 9.74
N ALA A 22 -6.62 -12.99 11.04
CA ALA A 22 -7.12 -13.92 12.05
C ALA A 22 -7.83 -13.12 13.14
N ALA A 23 -9.13 -13.37 13.29
CA ALA A 23 -9.87 -13.01 14.49
C ALA A 23 -9.19 -13.60 15.73
N ALA A 24 -9.04 -12.81 16.79
CA ALA A 24 -8.78 -13.35 18.12
C ALA A 24 -9.34 -12.39 19.18
N ASP A 25 -10.40 -12.86 19.82
CA ASP A 25 -10.85 -12.37 21.12
C ASP A 25 -9.66 -12.29 22.09
N THR A 26 -9.41 -11.10 22.64
CA THR A 26 -8.50 -10.91 23.75
C THR A 26 -9.16 -11.35 25.06
N VAL A 27 -8.61 -12.38 25.71
CA VAL A 27 -8.58 -12.45 27.18
C VAL A 27 -7.17 -12.82 27.63
N VAL A 28 -6.62 -11.97 28.48
CA VAL A 28 -5.23 -11.95 28.94
C VAL A 28 -5.04 -12.87 30.15
N GLY A 29 -4.01 -13.73 30.08
CA GLY A 29 -3.11 -14.07 31.20
C GLY A 29 -3.50 -15.21 32.15
N VAL A 30 -2.92 -16.41 31.95
CA VAL A 30 -2.55 -17.35 33.03
C VAL A 30 -1.33 -18.21 32.62
N ASP A 31 -0.38 -18.36 33.54
CA ASP A 31 0.90 -19.10 33.51
C ASP A 31 0.73 -20.63 33.26
N PRO A 32 1.56 -21.32 32.43
CA PRO A 32 1.30 -22.70 32.00
C PRO A 32 1.50 -23.82 33.03
N ALA A 33 1.95 -23.53 34.26
CA ALA A 33 2.44 -24.58 35.16
C ALA A 33 1.39 -25.34 35.99
N ASN A 34 0.08 -25.06 35.87
CA ASN A 34 -0.91 -25.64 36.81
C ASN A 34 -2.30 -25.99 36.23
N VAL A 35 -2.40 -26.50 35.00
CA VAL A 35 -3.69 -26.97 34.47
C VAL A 35 -3.95 -28.43 34.83
N LYS A 36 -4.71 -28.65 35.92
CA LYS A 36 -5.45 -29.91 36.13
C LYS A 36 -6.56 -30.02 35.09
N MET A 37 -6.59 -31.13 34.36
CA MET A 37 -7.73 -31.49 33.51
C MET A 37 -9.01 -31.56 34.35
N VAL A 38 -9.94 -30.64 34.09
CA VAL A 38 -11.34 -30.76 34.52
C VAL A 38 -12.16 -30.99 33.27
N THR A 39 -12.60 -32.23 33.09
CA THR A 39 -13.63 -32.60 32.13
C THR A 39 -14.96 -32.02 32.62
N ALA A 40 -15.47 -30.99 31.95
CA ALA A 40 -16.82 -30.47 32.19
C ALA A 40 -17.74 -30.89 31.03
N ASN A 41 -18.71 -31.74 31.35
CA ASN A 41 -19.87 -32.04 30.51
C ASN A 41 -20.59 -30.75 30.13
N VAL A 42 -20.72 -30.48 28.83
CA VAL A 42 -21.65 -29.45 28.34
C VAL A 42 -22.94 -30.14 27.93
N ASN A 43 -23.97 -29.85 28.70
CA ASN A 43 -25.35 -30.23 28.47
C ASN A 43 -25.88 -29.40 27.28
N ALA A 44 -26.38 -30.08 26.26
CA ALA A 44 -26.98 -29.44 25.10
C ALA A 44 -28.34 -28.84 25.48
N ASN A 45 -28.41 -27.51 25.59
CA ASN A 45 -29.66 -26.77 25.48
C ASN A 45 -29.50 -25.75 24.36
N ALA A 46 -30.00 -26.14 23.19
CA ALA A 46 -30.17 -25.27 22.03
C ALA A 46 -31.22 -24.21 22.39
N ILE A 47 -30.80 -22.94 22.42
CA ILE A 47 -31.72 -21.81 22.30
C ILE A 47 -31.95 -21.64 20.80
N GLN A 48 -33.09 -22.14 20.31
CA GLN A 48 -33.59 -21.80 18.99
C GLN A 48 -34.00 -20.33 19.00
N ILE A 49 -33.21 -19.48 18.35
CA ILE A 49 -33.70 -18.21 17.82
C ILE A 49 -34.26 -18.55 16.44
N ALA A 50 -35.60 -18.56 16.35
CA ALA A 50 -36.30 -18.66 15.08
C ALA A 50 -36.07 -17.37 14.28
N GLY A 51 -35.02 -17.37 13.45
CA GLY A 51 -34.89 -16.49 12.30
C GLY A 51 -35.46 -17.20 11.09
N SER A 52 -36.33 -16.52 10.34
CA SER A 52 -36.87 -16.96 9.05
C SER A 52 -35.75 -17.56 8.20
N ALA A 53 -35.93 -18.80 7.74
CA ALA A 53 -35.17 -19.31 6.60
C ALA A 53 -35.70 -18.59 5.36
N ASP A 54 -35.28 -17.34 5.19
CA ASP A 54 -35.34 -16.71 3.89
C ASP A 54 -34.40 -17.50 2.99
N SER A 55 -34.93 -18.02 1.89
CA SER A 55 -34.12 -18.68 0.87
C SER A 55 -33.05 -17.70 0.42
N GLU A 56 -31.79 -17.96 0.78
CA GLU A 56 -30.66 -17.19 0.29
C GLU A 56 -30.68 -17.26 -1.24
N ASP A 57 -30.91 -16.12 -1.88
CA ASP A 57 -30.74 -15.98 -3.31
C ASP A 57 -29.23 -16.04 -3.58
N PRO A 58 -28.72 -17.10 -4.24
CA PRO A 58 -27.30 -17.25 -4.52
C PRO A 58 -26.76 -16.15 -5.46
N SER A 59 -27.62 -15.26 -5.98
CA SER A 59 -27.24 -14.08 -6.75
C SER A 59 -26.93 -12.85 -5.90
N LYS A 60 -27.25 -12.86 -4.59
CA LYS A 60 -26.98 -11.73 -3.68
C LYS A 60 -25.63 -11.93 -2.98
N PHE A 61 -24.73 -10.96 -3.13
CA PHE A 61 -23.47 -10.93 -2.41
C PHE A 61 -23.71 -10.78 -0.90
N ASP A 62 -23.06 -11.62 -0.08
CA ASP A 62 -23.19 -11.60 1.37
C ASP A 62 -22.10 -10.75 2.02
N PHE A 63 -22.41 -9.50 2.38
CA PHE A 63 -21.46 -8.59 3.02
C PHE A 63 -21.03 -9.00 4.44
N PHE A 64 -21.69 -9.98 5.08
CA PHE A 64 -21.35 -10.40 6.45
C PHE A 64 -20.44 -11.63 6.49
N LYS A 65 -20.15 -12.21 5.33
CA LYS A 65 -19.17 -13.28 5.15
C LYS A 65 -17.77 -12.71 4.93
N ASP A 66 -16.76 -13.37 5.50
CA ASP A 66 -15.35 -13.12 5.14
C ASP A 66 -15.05 -13.73 3.75
N HIS A 67 -14.83 -12.86 2.76
CA HIS A 67 -14.50 -13.25 1.37
C HIS A 67 -12.99 -13.38 1.10
N SER A 68 -12.16 -13.27 2.14
CA SER A 68 -10.69 -13.33 1.98
C SER A 68 -10.22 -14.64 1.38
N PHE A 69 -10.93 -15.75 1.61
CA PHE A 69 -10.57 -17.06 1.06
C PHE A 69 -10.86 -17.13 -0.44
N GLU A 70 -12.05 -16.70 -0.86
CA GLU A 70 -12.46 -16.66 -2.27
C GLU A 70 -11.52 -15.75 -3.08
N ILE A 71 -11.21 -14.56 -2.55
CA ILE A 71 -10.26 -13.64 -3.17
C ILE A 71 -8.89 -14.31 -3.37
N LYS A 72 -8.38 -15.01 -2.35
CA LYS A 72 -7.07 -15.69 -2.43
C LYS A 72 -7.04 -16.78 -3.50
N GLU A 73 -8.10 -17.58 -3.62
CA GLU A 73 -8.16 -18.62 -4.65
C GLU A 73 -8.30 -17.99 -6.05
N GLU A 74 -9.11 -16.94 -6.23
CA GLU A 74 -9.20 -16.23 -7.51
C GLU A 74 -7.85 -15.62 -7.94
N ILE A 75 -7.09 -15.06 -6.99
CA ILE A 75 -5.75 -14.51 -7.27
C ILE A 75 -4.78 -15.63 -7.65
N LYS A 76 -4.80 -16.75 -6.95
CA LYS A 76 -3.97 -17.91 -7.26
C LYS A 76 -4.28 -18.47 -8.65
N ASP A 77 -5.56 -18.54 -9.03
CA ASP A 77 -5.97 -18.97 -10.36
C ASP A 77 -5.54 -17.96 -11.43
N ALA A 78 -5.66 -16.65 -11.16
CA ALA A 78 -5.17 -15.60 -12.06
C ALA A 78 -3.66 -15.70 -12.31
N ILE A 79 -2.87 -15.98 -11.28
CA ILE A 79 -1.41 -16.21 -11.38
C ILE A 79 -1.11 -17.50 -12.15
N ALA A 80 -1.82 -18.59 -11.86
CA ALA A 80 -1.61 -19.89 -12.52
C ALA A 80 -1.90 -19.82 -14.03
N ASP A 81 -2.92 -19.05 -14.41
CA ASP A 81 -3.33 -18.84 -15.80
C ASP A 81 -2.55 -17.71 -16.50
N ALA A 82 -1.71 -16.98 -15.78
CA ALA A 82 -0.95 -15.87 -16.34
C ALA A 82 0.18 -16.38 -17.24
N THR A 83 0.29 -15.79 -18.42
CA THR A 83 1.36 -16.10 -19.38
C THR A 83 2.57 -15.16 -19.26
N SER A 84 2.43 -14.10 -18.47
CA SER A 84 3.34 -12.97 -18.38
C SER A 84 2.96 -12.14 -17.13
N MET A 85 3.89 -11.38 -16.54
CA MET A 85 3.61 -10.44 -15.45
C MET A 85 2.59 -9.37 -15.85
N GLN A 86 2.63 -8.87 -17.10
CA GLN A 86 1.59 -7.96 -17.60
C GLN A 86 0.22 -8.66 -17.61
N ASN A 87 0.16 -9.88 -18.14
CA ASN A 87 -1.09 -10.63 -18.20
C ASN A 87 -1.64 -10.96 -16.81
N GLU A 88 -0.77 -11.19 -15.83
CA GLU A 88 -1.15 -11.39 -14.43
C GLU A 88 -1.82 -10.14 -13.84
N ILE A 89 -1.16 -8.98 -13.92
CA ILE A 89 -1.73 -7.71 -13.45
C ILE A 89 -3.08 -7.43 -14.14
N ASP A 90 -3.18 -7.61 -15.46
CA ASP A 90 -4.43 -7.44 -16.20
C ASP A 90 -5.57 -8.39 -15.72
N ARG A 91 -5.22 -9.56 -15.17
CA ARG A 91 -6.19 -10.51 -14.59
C ARG A 91 -6.57 -10.09 -13.17
N VAL A 92 -5.62 -9.67 -12.35
CA VAL A 92 -5.88 -9.15 -11.00
C VAL A 92 -6.75 -7.89 -11.08
N GLU A 93 -6.51 -6.99 -12.04
CA GLU A 93 -7.37 -5.81 -12.29
C GLU A 93 -8.83 -6.20 -12.56
N LYS A 94 -9.08 -7.31 -13.26
CA LYS A 94 -10.45 -7.80 -13.51
C LYS A 94 -11.10 -8.34 -12.23
N ILE A 95 -10.33 -8.97 -11.36
CA ILE A 95 -10.80 -9.41 -10.03
C ILE A 95 -11.12 -8.19 -9.17
N ALA A 96 -10.20 -7.23 -9.09
CA ALA A 96 -10.40 -5.96 -8.39
C ALA A 96 -11.67 -5.25 -8.88
N LYS A 97 -11.85 -5.16 -10.21
CA LYS A 97 -13.06 -4.60 -10.82
C LYS A 97 -14.33 -5.36 -10.41
N LYS A 98 -14.34 -6.69 -10.48
CA LYS A 98 -15.49 -7.50 -10.02
C LYS A 98 -15.86 -7.17 -8.57
N TYR A 99 -14.88 -7.08 -7.67
CA TYR A 99 -15.16 -6.76 -6.26
C TYR A 99 -15.58 -5.30 -6.05
N SER A 100 -15.10 -4.37 -6.88
CA SER A 100 -15.53 -2.97 -6.84
C SER A 100 -17.01 -2.77 -7.17
N GLU A 101 -17.60 -3.65 -7.99
CA GLU A 101 -19.01 -3.58 -8.39
C GLU A 101 -19.97 -3.81 -7.21
N PHE A 102 -19.54 -4.53 -6.16
CA PHE A 102 -20.33 -4.74 -4.94
C PHE A 102 -20.59 -3.45 -4.17
N SER A 103 -19.77 -2.40 -4.34
CA SER A 103 -20.05 -1.08 -3.74
C SER A 103 -21.42 -0.52 -4.15
N SER A 104 -21.90 -0.84 -5.36
CA SER A 104 -23.22 -0.42 -5.86
C SER A 104 -24.39 -1.22 -5.27
N MET A 105 -24.10 -2.39 -4.68
CA MET A 105 -25.07 -3.28 -4.06
C MET A 105 -25.19 -3.04 -2.55
N ALA A 106 -24.20 -2.40 -1.94
CA ALA A 106 -24.19 -2.06 -0.52
C ALA A 106 -25.25 -0.99 -0.21
N VAL A 107 -26.12 -1.28 0.77
CA VAL A 107 -27.20 -0.40 1.21
C VAL A 107 -26.87 0.21 2.57
N THR A 108 -26.49 -0.61 3.55
CA THR A 108 -26.15 -0.12 4.90
C THR A 108 -24.74 0.47 4.94
N GLU A 109 -24.42 1.23 5.99
CA GLU A 109 -23.08 1.78 6.14
C GLU A 109 -22.06 0.67 6.38
N GLU A 110 -22.43 -0.34 7.16
CA GLU A 110 -21.61 -1.53 7.40
C GLU A 110 -21.33 -2.30 6.10
N GLU A 111 -22.32 -2.44 5.21
CA GLU A 111 -22.12 -3.08 3.90
C GLU A 111 -21.17 -2.27 3.01
N LYS A 112 -21.23 -0.93 3.04
CA LYS A 112 -20.32 -0.06 2.29
C LYS A 112 -18.89 -0.15 2.82
N ASP A 113 -18.73 -0.19 4.14
CA ASP A 113 -17.43 -0.36 4.78
C ASP A 113 -16.80 -1.69 4.38
N VAL A 114 -17.58 -2.78 4.37
CA VAL A 114 -17.13 -4.07 3.84
C VAL A 114 -16.76 -3.95 2.36
N ALA A 115 -17.63 -3.36 1.53
CA ALA A 115 -17.38 -3.21 0.10
C ALA A 115 -16.07 -2.46 -0.20
N ALA A 116 -15.79 -1.40 0.55
CA ALA A 116 -14.56 -0.62 0.44
C ALA A 116 -13.29 -1.43 0.82
N GLY A 117 -13.43 -2.47 1.65
CA GLY A 117 -12.33 -3.36 2.03
C GLY A 117 -12.04 -4.50 1.04
N LEU A 118 -12.99 -4.84 0.17
CA LEU A 118 -12.85 -5.99 -0.74
C LEU A 118 -11.76 -5.77 -1.78
N VAL A 119 -11.75 -4.61 -2.44
CA VAL A 119 -10.77 -4.31 -3.49
C VAL A 119 -9.36 -4.16 -2.90
N ARG A 120 -9.25 -3.54 -1.73
CA ARG A 120 -8.02 -3.55 -0.93
C ARG A 120 -7.53 -4.98 -0.68
N THR A 121 -8.41 -5.89 -0.29
CA THR A 121 -8.06 -7.29 -0.01
C THR A 121 -7.50 -8.00 -1.26
N VAL A 122 -8.03 -7.68 -2.45
CA VAL A 122 -7.50 -8.18 -3.73
C VAL A 122 -6.03 -7.76 -3.91
N TRP A 123 -5.73 -6.47 -3.78
CA TRP A 123 -4.37 -5.96 -3.95
C TRP A 123 -3.41 -6.38 -2.84
N ASP A 124 -3.87 -6.45 -1.59
CA ASP A 124 -3.07 -6.97 -0.48
C ASP A 124 -2.71 -8.46 -0.69
N CYS A 125 -3.64 -9.26 -1.23
CA CYS A 125 -3.35 -10.65 -1.60
C CYS A 125 -2.27 -10.72 -2.69
N GLU A 126 -2.43 -9.97 -3.77
CA GLU A 126 -1.46 -9.96 -4.87
C GLU A 126 -0.09 -9.42 -4.44
N LEU A 127 -0.05 -8.35 -3.64
CA LEU A 127 1.19 -7.80 -3.11
C LEU A 127 1.99 -8.85 -2.34
N ASN A 128 1.32 -9.67 -1.53
CA ASN A 128 1.96 -10.77 -0.80
C ASN A 128 2.52 -11.85 -1.73
N THR A 129 1.82 -12.18 -2.83
CA THR A 129 2.30 -13.16 -3.82
C THR A 129 3.54 -12.62 -4.55
N LEU A 130 3.54 -11.34 -4.93
CA LEU A 130 4.66 -10.66 -5.58
C LEU A 130 5.87 -10.60 -4.66
N CYS A 131 5.70 -10.24 -3.39
CA CYS A 131 6.78 -10.21 -2.40
C CYS A 131 7.47 -11.58 -2.27
N THR A 132 6.68 -12.67 -2.28
CA THR A 132 7.23 -14.04 -2.27
C THR A 132 8.06 -14.31 -3.52
N ARG A 133 7.63 -13.81 -4.69
CA ARG A 133 8.34 -13.99 -5.97
C ARG A 133 9.57 -13.11 -6.12
N VAL A 134 9.58 -11.91 -5.53
CA VAL A 134 10.77 -11.05 -5.41
C VAL A 134 11.90 -11.82 -4.71
N ALA A 135 11.59 -12.57 -3.65
CA ALA A 135 12.58 -13.40 -2.97
C ALA A 135 13.20 -14.49 -3.86
N GLY A 136 12.55 -14.84 -4.98
CA GLY A 136 13.06 -15.77 -5.99
C GLY A 136 13.90 -15.14 -7.10
N ILE A 137 14.06 -13.80 -7.15
CA ILE A 137 14.90 -13.12 -8.15
C ILE A 137 16.36 -13.57 -7.98
N SER A 138 17.01 -13.98 -9.07
CA SER A 138 18.37 -14.54 -9.03
C SER A 138 19.45 -13.50 -8.71
N ASP A 139 19.31 -12.28 -9.25
CA ASP A 139 20.20 -11.16 -8.92
C ASP A 139 20.05 -10.79 -7.43
N ALA A 140 21.13 -11.05 -6.67
CA ALA A 140 21.14 -10.87 -5.23
C ALA A 140 21.01 -9.40 -4.81
N ALA A 141 21.72 -8.49 -5.47
CA ALA A 141 21.69 -7.08 -5.13
C ALA A 141 20.31 -6.48 -5.42
N LYS A 142 19.72 -6.85 -6.56
CA LYS A 142 18.35 -6.43 -6.91
C LYS A 142 17.33 -6.99 -5.93
N ARG A 143 17.40 -8.30 -5.62
CA ARG A 143 16.50 -8.96 -4.66
C ARG A 143 16.55 -8.29 -3.29
N GLU A 144 17.75 -8.09 -2.74
CA GLU A 144 17.94 -7.49 -1.41
C GLU A 144 17.40 -6.05 -1.37
N LYS A 145 17.67 -5.25 -2.40
CA LYS A 145 17.12 -3.90 -2.51
C LYS A 145 15.59 -3.91 -2.52
N LEU A 146 14.96 -4.76 -3.33
CA LEU A 146 13.48 -4.79 -3.42
C LEU A 146 12.82 -5.26 -2.12
N LEU A 147 13.44 -6.18 -1.39
CA LEU A 147 12.96 -6.63 -0.08
C LEU A 147 13.09 -5.52 0.97
N GLU A 148 14.20 -4.78 0.98
CA GLU A 148 14.36 -3.63 1.88
C GLU A 148 13.40 -2.49 1.53
N ASP A 149 13.24 -2.18 0.24
CA ASP A 149 12.25 -1.23 -0.26
C ASP A 149 10.83 -1.63 0.19
N GLN A 150 10.48 -2.93 0.17
CA GLN A 150 9.18 -3.41 0.64
C GLN A 150 9.01 -3.27 2.14
N LYS A 151 10.05 -3.57 2.91
CA LYS A 151 10.05 -3.38 4.37
C LYS A 151 9.86 -1.91 4.72
N ASN A 152 10.57 -1.01 4.04
CA ASN A 152 10.44 0.43 4.24
C ASN A 152 9.05 0.92 3.85
N TRP A 153 8.51 0.46 2.72
CA TRP A 153 7.13 0.77 2.31
C TRP A 153 6.12 0.37 3.39
N ASN A 154 6.22 -0.85 3.92
CA ASN A 154 5.36 -1.33 5.00
C ASN A 154 5.51 -0.50 6.29
N ALA A 155 6.72 -0.05 6.61
CA ALA A 155 6.99 0.74 7.82
C ALA A 155 6.37 2.13 7.74
N VAL A 156 6.41 2.78 6.56
CA VAL A 156 6.02 4.18 6.42
C VAL A 156 4.60 4.39 5.89
N LYS A 157 3.93 3.38 5.32
CA LYS A 157 2.63 3.55 4.64
C LYS A 157 1.54 4.21 5.48
N GLU A 158 1.48 3.92 6.77
CA GLU A 158 0.51 4.51 7.70
C GLU A 158 0.79 6.01 7.94
N ASP A 159 2.06 6.38 8.04
CA ASP A 159 2.46 7.78 8.22
C ASP A 159 2.29 8.58 6.93
N VAL A 160 2.57 7.96 5.78
CA VAL A 160 2.28 8.53 4.46
C VAL A 160 0.78 8.75 4.29
N MET A 161 -0.05 7.78 4.68
CA MET A 161 -1.52 7.88 4.66
C MET A 161 -2.00 9.09 5.46
N LYS A 162 -1.60 9.18 6.74
CA LYS A 162 -1.98 10.30 7.62
C LYS A 162 -1.58 11.65 7.03
N LYS A 163 -0.35 11.77 6.50
CA LYS A 163 0.10 13.02 5.88
C LYS A 163 -0.64 13.35 4.58
N SER A 164 -1.11 12.35 3.83
CA SER A 164 -1.76 12.52 2.54
C SER A 164 -3.23 12.88 2.65
N ILE A 165 -3.96 12.21 3.55
CA ILE A 165 -5.38 12.48 3.80
C ILE A 165 -5.55 13.70 4.73
N GLY A 166 -4.54 13.97 5.55
CA GLY A 166 -4.55 14.98 6.59
C GLY A 166 -4.54 14.32 7.96
N ASP A 167 -3.75 14.87 8.89
CA ASP A 167 -3.82 14.44 10.28
C ASP A 167 -5.22 14.69 10.82
N SER A 168 -5.62 13.87 11.78
CA SER A 168 -6.67 14.14 12.75
C SER A 168 -6.47 15.52 13.40
N LYS A 169 -6.81 16.62 12.74
CA LYS A 169 -6.73 17.94 13.36
C LYS A 169 -7.72 17.89 14.54
N ASN A 170 -7.20 17.87 15.76
CA ASN A 170 -7.94 17.72 17.03
C ASN A 170 -8.27 16.29 17.50
N GLY A 171 -7.61 15.26 16.99
CA GLY A 171 -7.78 13.87 17.47
C GLY A 171 -9.00 13.13 16.90
N GLU A 172 -9.61 13.65 15.83
CA GLU A 172 -10.64 12.95 15.05
C GLU A 172 -10.03 11.81 14.22
N ALA A 173 -10.56 10.59 14.29
CA ALA A 173 -10.04 9.48 13.49
C ALA A 173 -9.96 9.84 11.99
N VAL A 174 -8.91 9.38 11.31
CA VAL A 174 -8.84 9.45 9.83
C VAL A 174 -10.10 8.81 9.28
N ASP A 175 -10.73 9.46 8.30
CA ASP A 175 -11.92 8.93 7.62
C ASP A 175 -11.62 7.50 7.13
N PRO A 176 -12.32 6.47 7.64
CA PRO A 176 -12.03 5.07 7.31
C PRO A 176 -12.13 4.78 5.82
N LYS A 177 -13.03 5.47 5.10
CA LYS A 177 -13.18 5.31 3.66
C LYS A 177 -11.97 5.88 2.93
N LEU A 178 -11.55 7.11 3.26
CA LEU A 178 -10.35 7.71 2.65
C LEU A 178 -9.10 6.89 2.96
N ALA A 179 -9.00 6.33 4.17
CA ALA A 179 -7.92 5.42 4.54
C ALA A 179 -7.93 4.14 3.71
N SER A 180 -9.11 3.55 3.46
CA SER A 180 -9.24 2.36 2.62
C SER A 180 -8.87 2.64 1.17
N GLU A 181 -9.39 3.72 0.58
CA GLU A 181 -9.07 4.15 -0.79
C GLU A 181 -7.57 4.40 -0.96
N PHE A 182 -6.93 5.07 0.01
CA PHE A 182 -5.49 5.27 0.01
C PHE A 182 -4.71 3.94 0.03
N MET A 183 -5.13 3.02 0.88
CA MET A 183 -4.45 1.72 1.01
C MET A 183 -4.63 0.86 -0.23
N GLU A 184 -5.81 0.92 -0.86
CA GLU A 184 -6.07 0.28 -2.15
C GLU A 184 -5.14 0.83 -3.24
N ASP A 185 -5.14 2.14 -3.46
CA ASP A 185 -4.36 2.80 -4.51
C ASP A 185 -2.85 2.52 -4.35
N THR A 186 -2.34 2.64 -3.14
CA THR A 186 -0.91 2.43 -2.86
C THR A 186 -0.51 0.96 -2.93
N ALA A 187 -1.38 0.03 -2.54
CA ALA A 187 -1.14 -1.41 -2.72
C ALA A 187 -1.13 -1.79 -4.20
N HIS A 188 -2.07 -1.27 -4.99
CA HIS A 188 -2.12 -1.44 -6.44
C HIS A 188 -0.82 -0.94 -7.11
N ASN A 189 -0.44 0.31 -6.84
CA ASN A 189 0.78 0.91 -7.39
C ASN A 189 2.01 0.07 -7.04
N ARG A 190 2.08 -0.42 -5.80
CA ARG A 190 3.18 -1.27 -5.35
C ARG A 190 3.19 -2.62 -6.07
N CYS A 191 2.03 -3.23 -6.31
CA CYS A 191 1.93 -4.46 -7.10
C CYS A 191 2.48 -4.26 -8.51
N VAL A 192 2.06 -3.21 -9.20
CA VAL A 192 2.52 -2.88 -10.56
C VAL A 192 4.04 -2.66 -10.57
N ALA A 193 4.59 -1.95 -9.59
CA ALA A 193 6.03 -1.73 -9.49
C ALA A 193 6.83 -3.01 -9.26
N LEU A 194 6.37 -3.88 -8.36
CA LEU A 194 7.03 -5.18 -8.14
C LEU A 194 6.90 -6.09 -9.36
N ALA A 195 5.75 -6.09 -10.03
CA ALA A 195 5.52 -6.87 -11.23
C ALA A 195 6.44 -6.44 -12.38
N TYR A 196 6.65 -5.14 -12.56
CA TYR A 196 7.66 -4.62 -13.47
C TYR A 196 9.06 -5.14 -13.14
N GLU A 197 9.48 -5.05 -11.87
CA GLU A 197 10.83 -5.47 -11.49
C GLU A 197 11.07 -6.98 -11.67
N ILE A 198 10.04 -7.79 -11.42
CA ILE A 198 10.02 -9.22 -11.71
C ILE A 198 10.08 -9.46 -13.22
N ALA A 199 9.26 -8.77 -14.02
CA ALA A 199 9.27 -8.88 -15.49
C ALA A 199 10.66 -8.57 -16.07
N GLN A 200 11.28 -7.49 -15.62
CA GLN A 200 12.63 -7.11 -16.03
C GLN A 200 13.67 -8.19 -15.67
N SER A 201 13.53 -8.85 -14.52
CA SER A 201 14.42 -9.96 -14.14
C SER A 201 14.24 -11.22 -14.99
N ARG A 202 13.12 -11.33 -15.70
CA ARG A 202 12.75 -12.42 -16.61
C ARG A 202 12.91 -12.05 -18.09
N GLU A 203 13.45 -10.86 -18.37
CA GLU A 203 13.53 -10.29 -19.74
C GLU A 203 12.16 -10.20 -20.44
N GLU A 204 11.09 -10.07 -19.66
CA GLU A 204 9.72 -9.92 -20.14
C GLU A 204 9.42 -8.46 -20.46
N LYS A 205 8.67 -8.22 -21.54
CA LYS A 205 8.10 -6.89 -21.81
C LYS A 205 7.00 -6.58 -20.81
N PHE A 206 7.11 -5.45 -20.13
CA PHE A 206 6.08 -4.94 -19.23
C PHE A 206 5.82 -3.47 -19.56
N LYS A 207 4.55 -3.08 -19.67
CA LYS A 207 4.17 -1.68 -19.89
C LYS A 207 3.69 -1.10 -18.57
N PHE A 208 4.48 -0.19 -18.01
CA PHE A 208 4.02 0.59 -16.86
C PHE A 208 2.79 1.44 -17.26
N PRO A 209 1.77 1.58 -16.38
CA PRO A 209 0.73 2.59 -16.54
C PRO A 209 1.33 3.99 -16.61
N ASP A 210 0.73 4.83 -17.45
CA ASP A 210 1.08 6.24 -17.52
C ASP A 210 0.79 6.89 -16.16
N ARG A 211 1.77 7.65 -15.63
CA ARG A 211 1.59 8.32 -14.35
C ARG A 211 0.96 9.69 -14.57
N SER A 212 -0.02 10.01 -13.73
CA SER A 212 -0.61 11.34 -13.70
C SER A 212 0.36 12.35 -13.04
N ALA A 213 0.02 13.65 -13.08
CA ALA A 213 0.69 14.68 -12.30
C ALA A 213 0.40 14.59 -10.78
N TYR A 214 -0.44 13.64 -10.36
CA TYR A 214 -0.79 13.35 -8.98
C TYR A 214 -0.15 12.05 -8.53
N GLY A 215 0.28 12.02 -7.27
CA GLY A 215 0.97 10.89 -6.68
C GLY A 215 1.80 11.30 -5.48
N ILE A 216 2.38 10.29 -4.85
CA ILE A 216 3.15 10.42 -3.62
C ILE A 216 4.55 9.88 -3.85
N PHE A 217 5.53 10.64 -3.39
CA PHE A 217 6.93 10.26 -3.44
C PHE A 217 7.53 10.49 -2.07
N VAL A 218 8.32 9.54 -1.61
CA VAL A 218 8.94 9.59 -0.30
C VAL A 218 10.44 9.37 -0.42
N ASP A 219 11.13 9.69 0.67
CA ASP A 219 12.47 9.23 0.94
C ASP A 219 12.53 8.75 2.39
N THR A 220 12.98 7.51 2.57
CA THR A 220 13.16 6.91 3.89
C THR A 220 14.63 6.90 4.33
N GLN A 221 15.57 7.37 3.49
CA GLN A 221 17.02 7.35 3.74
C GLN A 221 17.53 6.00 4.26
N ASP A 222 17.05 4.89 3.67
CA ASP A 222 17.36 3.52 4.09
C ASP A 222 17.00 3.22 5.57
N SER A 223 16.04 3.95 6.12
CA SER A 223 15.44 3.72 7.44
C SER A 223 14.00 3.25 7.35
N ASP A 224 13.45 2.80 8.48
CA ASP A 224 12.04 2.47 8.67
C ASP A 224 11.18 3.70 9.01
N THR A 225 11.73 4.92 8.85
CA THR A 225 11.02 6.17 9.16
C THR A 225 10.88 7.05 7.93
N LEU A 226 9.75 7.76 7.85
CA LEU A 226 9.51 8.72 6.79
C LEU A 226 10.39 9.96 7.01
N SER A 227 11.36 10.18 6.12
CA SER A 227 12.25 11.35 6.20
C SER A 227 11.70 12.53 5.42
N SER A 228 11.31 12.28 4.17
CA SER A 228 10.82 13.31 3.25
C SER A 228 9.63 12.79 2.48
N ILE A 229 8.73 13.70 2.12
CA ILE A 229 7.52 13.41 1.36
C ILE A 229 7.19 14.55 0.40
N LEU A 230 6.78 14.17 -0.81
CA LEU A 230 6.14 15.00 -1.81
C LEU A 230 4.78 14.38 -2.12
N ILE A 231 3.71 15.14 -1.92
CA ILE A 231 2.36 14.79 -2.34
C ILE A 231 1.95 15.78 -3.41
N THR A 232 1.45 15.27 -4.53
CA THR A 232 0.79 16.05 -5.58
C THR A 232 -0.64 15.58 -5.71
N ARG A 233 -1.62 16.47 -5.56
CA ARG A 233 -3.04 16.10 -5.50
C ARG A 233 -3.95 17.20 -6.04
N LYS A 234 -5.24 16.87 -6.16
CA LYS A 234 -6.30 17.88 -6.32
C LYS A 234 -6.71 18.44 -4.96
N GLY A 235 -6.73 19.77 -4.86
CA GLY A 235 -7.33 20.48 -3.74
C GLY A 235 -8.85 20.49 -3.80
N ALA A 236 -9.50 20.88 -2.70
CA ALA A 236 -10.95 20.96 -2.60
C ALA A 236 -11.58 21.98 -3.58
N ASP A 237 -10.80 22.97 -4.01
CA ASP A 237 -11.16 23.97 -5.02
C ASP A 237 -10.80 23.54 -6.46
N ASN A 238 -10.45 22.25 -6.66
CA ASN A 238 -9.92 21.67 -7.89
C ASN A 238 -8.56 22.23 -8.34
N SER A 239 -7.88 23.02 -7.50
CA SER A 239 -6.51 23.44 -7.77
C SER A 239 -5.55 22.25 -7.71
N ASN A 240 -4.41 22.37 -8.37
CA ASN A 240 -3.32 21.40 -8.29
C ASN A 240 -2.43 21.79 -7.11
N GLU A 241 -2.44 20.97 -6.05
CA GLU A 241 -1.70 21.23 -4.81
C GLU A 241 -0.46 20.35 -4.72
N ALA A 242 0.63 20.92 -4.20
CA ALA A 242 1.79 20.17 -3.79
C ALA A 242 2.10 20.42 -2.31
N VAL A 243 2.34 19.33 -1.57
CA VAL A 243 2.72 19.34 -0.17
C VAL A 243 4.07 18.66 -0.04
N ILE A 244 5.04 19.38 0.50
CA ILE A 244 6.44 18.99 0.56
C ILE A 244 6.94 19.08 1.99
N SER A 245 7.64 18.05 2.45
CA SER A 245 8.50 18.10 3.64
C SER A 245 9.79 17.35 3.32
N ILE A 246 10.93 17.99 3.57
CA ILE A 246 12.27 17.40 3.38
C ILE A 246 12.92 17.24 4.74
N HIS A 247 13.44 16.06 5.08
CA HIS A 247 14.09 15.77 6.37
C HIS A 247 13.27 16.21 7.58
N GLN A 248 11.94 16.04 7.50
CA GLN A 248 10.99 16.50 8.51
C GLN A 248 11.10 18.01 8.84
N MET A 249 11.66 18.80 7.93
CA MET A 249 11.65 20.26 7.99
C MET A 249 10.21 20.79 7.89
N ALA A 250 10.06 22.10 8.11
CA ALA A 250 8.79 22.79 8.01
C ALA A 250 8.04 22.43 6.71
N LEU A 251 6.74 22.18 6.82
CA LEU A 251 5.87 21.91 5.68
C LEU A 251 5.94 23.06 4.67
N LEU A 252 6.10 22.73 3.39
CA LEU A 252 6.00 23.64 2.26
C LEU A 252 4.77 23.24 1.45
N GLU A 253 3.78 24.10 1.46
CA GLU A 253 2.54 23.94 0.70
C GLU A 253 2.51 24.94 -0.44
N GLY A 254 1.87 24.57 -1.54
CA GLY A 254 1.72 25.42 -2.70
C GLY A 254 0.85 24.80 -3.77
N THR A 255 0.81 25.47 -4.91
CA THR A 255 0.12 25.00 -6.11
C THR A 255 1.10 24.72 -7.23
N PHE A 256 0.68 23.96 -8.24
CA PHE A 256 1.51 23.73 -9.41
C PHE A 256 0.75 23.80 -10.74
N LYS A 257 1.48 24.07 -11.81
CA LYS A 257 1.01 23.89 -13.19
C LYS A 257 1.74 22.73 -13.83
N ASP A 258 0.99 21.76 -14.33
CA ASP A 258 1.53 20.64 -15.08
C ASP A 258 1.89 21.09 -16.51
N LYS A 259 3.12 20.81 -16.95
CA LYS A 259 3.59 21.11 -18.30
C LYS A 259 3.37 19.96 -19.29
N GLY A 260 2.86 18.82 -18.83
CA GLY A 260 2.53 17.65 -19.66
C GLY A 260 3.74 16.79 -20.06
N ASN A 261 4.91 17.05 -19.48
CA ASN A 261 6.16 16.33 -19.75
C ASN A 261 6.80 15.76 -18.47
N GLY A 262 6.01 15.64 -17.40
CA GLY A 262 6.49 15.26 -16.07
C GLY A 262 7.10 16.42 -15.26
N GLU A 263 7.22 17.62 -15.82
CA GLU A 263 7.62 18.81 -15.05
C GLU A 263 6.40 19.60 -14.55
N LEU A 264 6.41 19.92 -13.26
CA LEU A 264 5.43 20.77 -12.61
C LEU A 264 6.08 22.09 -12.19
N GLU A 265 5.51 23.21 -12.63
CA GLU A 265 5.90 24.54 -12.16
C GLU A 265 5.24 24.82 -10.81
N PHE A 266 6.02 24.78 -9.73
CA PHE A 266 5.56 24.93 -8.36
C PHE A 266 5.61 26.38 -7.88
N THR A 267 4.55 26.82 -7.20
CA THR A 267 4.44 28.11 -6.52
C THR A 267 4.05 27.88 -5.06
N GLY A 268 4.96 28.19 -4.14
CA GLY A 268 4.72 28.03 -2.70
C GLY A 268 3.83 29.13 -2.13
N ASN A 269 3.05 28.80 -1.10
CA ASN A 269 2.12 29.70 -0.43
C ASN A 269 2.82 30.78 0.43
N ARG A 270 4.12 30.65 0.67
CA ARG A 270 4.89 31.57 1.52
C ARG A 270 6.19 32.03 0.86
N ASN A 271 6.70 33.15 1.35
CA ASN A 271 8.07 33.62 1.15
C ASN A 271 8.53 33.67 -0.32
N ASN A 272 7.60 33.88 -1.26
CA ASN A 272 7.86 33.98 -2.69
C ASN A 272 8.64 32.77 -3.25
N ILE A 273 8.33 31.57 -2.74
CA ILE A 273 8.94 30.33 -3.20
C ILE A 273 8.41 29.96 -4.58
N LYS A 274 9.32 29.68 -5.52
CA LYS A 274 9.03 29.01 -6.79
C LYS A 274 10.00 27.87 -6.99
N GLY A 275 9.54 26.83 -7.68
CA GLY A 275 10.37 25.69 -7.98
C GLY A 275 9.87 24.86 -9.15
N ILE A 276 10.62 23.81 -9.44
CA ILE A 276 10.31 22.83 -10.46
C ILE A 276 10.28 21.47 -9.78
N ILE A 277 9.15 20.78 -9.88
CA ILE A 277 9.04 19.36 -9.52
C ILE A 277 9.19 18.57 -10.82
N LYS A 278 10.01 17.52 -10.84
CA LYS A 278 10.10 16.60 -11.98
C LYS A 278 9.70 15.21 -11.53
N LEU A 279 8.72 14.62 -12.21
CA LEU A 279 8.23 13.27 -11.98
C LEU A 279 8.86 12.34 -13.01
N ASN A 280 9.72 11.42 -12.56
CA ASN A 280 10.39 10.46 -13.44
C ASN A 280 9.60 9.14 -13.46
N GLY A 281 8.33 9.23 -13.85
CA GLY A 281 7.40 8.11 -13.87
C GLY A 281 7.22 7.50 -12.49
N TRP A 282 7.40 6.19 -12.38
CA TRP A 282 7.23 5.39 -11.16
C TRP A 282 8.53 5.20 -10.35
N LYS A 283 9.63 5.83 -10.79
CA LYS A 283 10.93 5.64 -10.17
C LYS A 283 11.15 6.61 -9.00
N ASP A 284 11.17 7.90 -9.30
CA ASP A 284 11.55 8.96 -8.37
C ASP A 284 10.92 10.30 -8.77
N ALA A 285 11.04 11.29 -7.89
CA ALA A 285 10.72 12.68 -8.19
C ALA A 285 11.81 13.62 -7.64
N THR A 286 11.99 14.76 -8.28
CA THR A 286 12.95 15.79 -7.82
C THR A 286 12.25 17.12 -7.58
N LEU A 287 12.71 17.88 -6.58
CA LEU A 287 12.34 19.27 -6.34
C LEU A 287 13.57 20.17 -6.51
N GLU A 288 13.44 21.22 -7.31
CA GLU A 288 14.42 22.30 -7.40
C GLU A 288 13.75 23.63 -7.04
N ILE A 289 14.27 24.35 -6.04
CA ILE A 289 13.80 25.69 -5.67
C ILE A 289 14.55 26.73 -6.50
N THR A 290 13.83 27.41 -7.40
CA THR A 290 14.41 28.40 -8.33
C THR A 290 14.38 29.82 -7.79
N GLN A 291 13.46 30.12 -6.86
CA GLN A 291 13.32 31.43 -6.25
C GLN A 291 12.80 31.26 -4.82
N SER A 292 13.35 31.98 -3.84
CA SER A 292 12.87 31.94 -2.46
C SER A 292 13.45 33.07 -1.60
N ASN A 293 12.66 33.56 -0.65
CA ASN A 293 13.11 34.37 0.50
C ASN A 293 13.00 33.59 1.83
N ASP A 294 12.74 32.29 1.77
CA ASP A 294 12.59 31.39 2.91
C ASP A 294 13.95 30.88 3.40
N LYS A 295 14.15 30.77 4.72
CA LYS A 295 15.42 30.33 5.31
C LYS A 295 15.65 28.82 5.22
N ILE A 296 14.57 28.05 5.11
CA ILE A 296 14.56 26.58 5.08
C ILE A 296 14.65 26.14 3.61
N TYR A 297 13.73 26.61 2.78
CA TYR A 297 13.68 26.29 1.35
C TYR A 297 14.37 27.37 0.53
N ASN A 298 15.70 27.45 0.59
CA ASN A 298 16.48 28.47 -0.10
C ASN A 298 16.52 28.24 -1.62
N ALA A 299 16.74 29.31 -2.39
CA ALA A 299 17.01 29.20 -3.83
C ALA A 299 18.27 28.36 -4.09
N GLY A 300 18.19 27.46 -5.06
CA GLY A 300 19.23 26.47 -5.37
C GLY A 300 19.11 25.15 -4.60
N LEU A 301 18.16 25.00 -3.67
CA LEU A 301 17.88 23.72 -3.04
C LEU A 301 17.43 22.71 -4.11
N ASN A 302 18.04 21.54 -4.13
CA ASN A 302 17.68 20.42 -4.98
C ASN A 302 17.55 19.15 -4.12
N TYR A 303 16.45 18.41 -4.26
CA TYR A 303 16.17 17.21 -3.49
C TYR A 303 15.53 16.12 -4.35
N THR A 304 15.85 14.85 -4.05
CA THR A 304 15.28 13.68 -4.74
C THR A 304 14.48 12.83 -3.74
N PHE A 305 13.23 12.57 -4.07
CA PHE A 305 12.38 11.57 -3.44
C PHE A 305 12.57 10.26 -4.20
N ASN A 306 13.26 9.30 -3.58
CA ASN A 306 13.78 8.10 -4.25
C ASN A 306 12.76 6.96 -4.39
N PHE A 307 11.55 7.15 -3.88
CA PHE A 307 10.56 6.08 -3.81
C PHE A 307 9.16 6.59 -4.14
N ALA A 308 8.52 5.97 -5.13
CA ALA A 308 7.12 6.21 -5.48
C ALA A 308 6.17 5.33 -4.64
N PHE A 309 5.19 5.98 -4.00
CA PHE A 309 4.03 5.32 -3.40
C PHE A 309 2.87 5.22 -4.40
#